data_AF-A0A0K6FV79-F1
#
_entry.id   AF-A0A0K6FV79-F1
#
_cell.length_a   1.000
_cell.length_b   1.000
_cell.length_c   1.000
_cell.angle_alpha   90.00
_cell.angle_beta   90.00
_cell.angle_gamma   90.00
#
_symmetry.space_group_name_H-M   'P 1'
#
loop_
_entity.id
_entity.type
_entity.pdbx_description
1 polymer ?
#
loop_
_entity_poly.entity_id
_entity_poly.type
_entity_poly.pdbx_seq_one_letter_code
_entity_poly.pdbx_strand_id
1 'polypeptide(L)'
;MLLASDGLEFAIDNMFRSPEIESPLVFSSHVASVVQVQSQRATQGLDCDSILGWGLSDNKPLVSPEHAKVLIEILWDDRANMLKALMSTYTPALSGLLFLMWRYIHLDASRRNPPKPDMDLVKRITEIHFRCMLVATSDQGGPLVGIGDDLCELMGITPGEGIMMFSKSNDSQTIFEAYIKRLDPVDTRIYAPPNILMITILLELLVSNMGPGLEGFLPSVFAVTTGRFWSAWIGKEESQTMLLGSIGMMLEHFKSLLQANSRSSVLSHSVQKDILESFAKSDLLDLIAAAIFCLNPSADESTPDLDLNFNLLKTVQTTFEKIGALHTPALLEECFRDYAVDWLKVQHQFIIRGTCMEIHNRQNAAGQRRKSHYEVCNGVWDLMARMLRQKDSVERARKSGSGCMFLRCQDPIGINSKPSNFACSKCKAVPYCSRRCQSGDWVIGGEHDPHRATCQQFSEVFSPTNSLASFAQLMKLLV
;
A
#
# COMPACT_ATOMS: atom_id res chain seq x y z
N MET A 1 18.41 35.72 12.10
CA MET A 1 18.94 35.80 10.73
C MET A 1 17.87 35.22 9.81
N LEU A 2 16.98 36.09 9.31
CA LEU A 2 15.88 35.75 8.41
C LEU A 2 16.44 35.01 7.18
N LEU A 3 15.76 33.97 6.71
CA LEU A 3 15.93 33.52 5.34
C LEU A 3 15.79 34.78 4.46
N ALA A 4 16.88 35.16 3.82
CA ALA A 4 17.13 36.47 3.24
C ALA A 4 16.03 36.90 2.26
N SER A 5 15.87 38.22 2.09
CA SER A 5 14.92 38.87 1.17
C SER A 5 14.95 38.29 -0.25
N ASP A 6 16.07 37.70 -0.67
CA ASP A 6 16.26 37.07 -1.97
C ASP A 6 15.19 36.01 -2.31
N GLY A 7 14.72 35.22 -1.34
CA GLY A 7 13.72 34.16 -1.60
C GLY A 7 12.31 34.71 -1.85
N LEU A 8 11.94 35.75 -1.11
CA LEU A 8 10.64 36.44 -1.28
C LEU A 8 10.67 37.35 -2.51
N GLU A 9 11.77 38.07 -2.73
CA GLU A 9 11.98 38.89 -3.93
C GLU A 9 11.97 38.02 -5.19
N PHE A 10 12.58 36.83 -5.16
CA PHE A 10 12.51 35.86 -6.26
C PHE A 10 11.10 35.31 -6.47
N ALA A 11 10.34 35.01 -5.41
CA ALA A 11 8.95 34.59 -5.55
C ALA A 11 8.07 35.69 -6.15
N ILE A 12 8.25 36.93 -5.72
CA ILE A 12 7.56 38.12 -6.26
C ILE A 12 7.95 38.35 -7.72
N ASP A 13 9.23 38.29 -8.06
CA ASP A 13 9.73 38.43 -9.43
C ASP A 13 9.20 37.31 -10.33
N ASN A 14 9.08 36.08 -9.84
CA ASN A 14 8.44 34.98 -10.57
C ASN A 14 6.93 35.20 -10.80
N MET A 15 6.20 35.76 -9.82
CA MET A 15 4.80 36.16 -10.00
C MET A 15 4.65 37.20 -11.11
N PHE A 16 5.61 38.12 -11.25
CA PHE A 16 5.61 39.14 -12.31
C PHE A 16 6.08 38.60 -13.67
N ARG A 17 7.06 37.67 -13.69
CA ARG A 17 7.69 37.16 -14.92
C ARG A 17 6.97 35.99 -15.58
N SER A 18 6.12 35.28 -14.83
CA SER A 18 5.40 34.10 -15.32
C SER A 18 3.88 34.32 -15.24
N PRO A 19 3.30 35.22 -16.07
CA PRO A 19 1.87 35.53 -16.03
C PRO A 19 0.97 34.33 -16.39
N GLU A 20 1.56 33.26 -16.95
CA GLU A 20 0.89 31.99 -17.25
C GLU A 20 0.72 31.10 -16.01
N ILE A 21 1.46 31.35 -14.92
CA ILE A 21 1.35 30.65 -13.64
C ILE A 21 0.51 31.50 -12.70
N GLU A 22 -0.59 30.95 -12.19
CA GLU A 22 -1.47 31.67 -11.26
C GLU A 22 -0.67 32.10 -10.01
N SER A 23 -0.63 33.41 -9.71
CA SER A 23 0.13 33.96 -8.58
C SER A 23 -0.12 33.27 -7.24
N PRO A 24 -1.35 32.79 -6.93
CA PRO A 24 -1.60 32.00 -5.72
C PRO A 24 -0.78 30.70 -5.63
N LEU A 25 -0.47 30.03 -6.74
CA LEU A 25 0.37 28.82 -6.76
C LEU A 25 1.84 29.11 -6.45
N VAL A 26 2.36 30.22 -6.98
CA VAL A 26 3.73 30.69 -6.70
C VAL A 26 3.87 31.04 -5.23
N PHE A 27 2.88 31.75 -4.68
CA PHE A 27 2.84 32.11 -3.27
C PHE A 27 2.77 30.86 -2.38
N SER A 28 1.86 29.94 -2.70
CA SER A 28 1.68 28.68 -1.99
C SER A 28 2.99 27.88 -1.92
N SER A 29 3.67 27.74 -3.07
CA SER A 29 4.94 27.00 -3.18
C SER A 29 6.05 27.63 -2.35
N HIS A 30 6.12 28.97 -2.33
CA HIS A 30 7.08 29.69 -1.50
C HIS A 30 6.83 29.43 0.00
N VAL A 31 5.58 29.51 0.45
CA VAL A 31 5.23 29.22 1.85
C VAL A 31 5.55 27.78 2.21
N ALA A 32 5.24 26.80 1.36
CA ALA A 32 5.61 25.41 1.60
C ALA A 32 7.11 25.22 1.76
N SER A 33 7.92 25.83 0.88
CA SER A 33 9.38 25.76 0.97
C SER A 33 9.91 26.36 2.28
N VAL A 34 9.36 27.51 2.71
CA VAL A 34 9.75 28.14 3.97
C VAL A 34 9.38 27.25 5.15
N VAL A 35 8.16 26.73 5.19
CA VAL A 35 7.70 25.82 6.26
C VAL A 35 8.56 24.57 6.31
N GLN A 36 8.89 23.95 5.17
CA GLN A 36 9.75 22.78 5.11
C GLN A 36 11.10 23.02 5.80
N VAL A 37 11.74 24.16 5.51
CA VAL A 37 13.01 24.55 6.15
C VAL A 37 12.85 24.77 7.64
N GLN A 38 11.77 25.44 8.08
CA GLN A 38 11.54 25.69 9.50
C GLN A 38 11.20 24.41 10.28
N SER A 39 10.43 23.49 9.70
CA SER A 39 10.16 22.18 10.29
C SER A 39 11.45 21.36 10.47
N GLN A 40 12.36 21.39 9.48
CA GLN A 40 13.67 20.74 9.61
C GLN A 40 14.56 21.38 10.69
N ARG A 41 14.47 22.71 10.87
CA ARG A 41 15.17 23.39 11.97
C ARG A 41 14.61 22.96 13.32
N ALA A 42 13.29 22.86 13.45
CA ALA A 42 12.64 22.42 14.66
C ALA A 42 13.10 21.01 15.09
N THR A 43 13.19 20.06 14.15
CA THR A 43 13.66 18.69 14.45
C THR A 43 15.14 18.64 14.85
N GLN A 44 15.94 19.63 14.44
CA GLN A 44 17.34 19.80 14.85
C GLN A 44 17.48 20.56 16.19
N GLY A 45 16.38 20.91 16.86
CA GLY A 45 16.39 21.71 18.08
C GLY A 45 16.82 23.17 17.85
N LEU A 46 16.79 23.65 16.61
CA LEU A 46 17.10 25.03 16.25
C LEU A 46 15.86 25.90 16.37
N ASP A 47 16.08 27.19 16.64
CA ASP A 47 14.99 28.18 16.69
C ASP A 47 14.28 28.25 15.33
N CYS A 48 12.98 27.95 15.36
CA CYS A 48 12.05 28.06 14.24
C CYS A 48 10.86 28.98 14.59
N ASP A 49 10.68 29.33 15.87
CA ASP A 49 9.55 30.11 16.37
C ASP A 49 9.76 31.62 16.17
N SER A 50 11.01 32.05 15.91
CA SER A 50 11.31 33.44 15.51
C SER A 50 10.63 33.87 14.21
N ILE A 51 10.29 32.95 13.29
CA ILE A 51 9.54 33.30 12.08
C ILE A 51 8.10 33.76 12.39
N LEU A 52 7.54 33.29 13.50
CA LEU A 52 6.22 33.69 14.01
C LEU A 52 6.33 34.91 14.95
N GLY A 53 7.56 35.28 15.33
CA GLY A 53 7.88 36.26 16.37
C GLY A 53 7.53 35.79 17.78
N TRP A 54 7.57 34.48 18.02
CA TRP A 54 7.41 33.88 19.37
C TRP A 54 8.76 33.56 20.04
N GLY A 55 9.85 33.58 19.28
CA GLY A 55 11.22 33.37 19.76
C GLY A 55 11.95 34.65 20.21
N LEU A 56 13.28 34.61 20.28
CA LEU A 56 14.16 35.71 20.69
C LEU A 56 14.31 36.80 19.61
N SER A 57 13.21 37.24 19.00
CA SER A 57 13.21 38.24 17.94
C SER A 57 12.75 39.61 18.46
N ASP A 58 13.44 40.67 18.04
CA ASP A 58 13.01 42.06 18.24
C ASP A 58 11.80 42.46 17.36
N ASN A 59 11.38 41.56 16.45
CA ASN A 59 10.26 41.82 15.55
C ASN A 59 8.92 41.66 16.28
N LYS A 60 7.93 42.47 15.89
CA LYS A 60 6.55 42.26 16.32
C LYS A 60 6.06 40.88 15.86
N PRO A 61 5.36 40.12 16.72
CA PRO A 61 4.83 38.81 16.35
C PRO A 61 3.87 38.94 15.17
N LEU A 62 3.98 38.00 14.22
CA LEU A 62 3.07 37.92 13.07
C LEU A 62 1.64 37.68 13.55
N VAL A 63 1.50 36.81 14.55
CA VAL A 63 0.25 36.50 15.26
C VAL A 63 0.62 36.36 16.73
N SER A 64 -0.13 36.96 17.66
CA SER A 64 0.14 36.74 19.09
C SER A 64 -0.30 35.32 19.52
N PRO A 65 0.32 34.71 20.55
CA PRO A 65 -0.09 33.39 21.04
C PRO A 65 -1.57 33.32 21.43
N GLU A 66 -2.14 34.42 21.92
CA GLU A 66 -3.55 34.54 22.30
C GLU A 66 -4.45 34.50 21.06
N HIS A 67 -4.08 35.21 19.99
CA HIS A 67 -4.79 35.16 18.71
C HIS A 67 -4.66 33.78 18.04
N ALA A 68 -3.50 33.13 18.14
CA ALA A 68 -3.31 31.76 17.65
C ALA A 68 -4.24 30.78 18.36
N LYS A 69 -4.37 30.89 19.68
CA LYS A 69 -5.32 30.10 20.47
C LYS A 69 -6.75 30.31 19.99
N VAL A 70 -7.17 31.57 19.85
CA VAL A 70 -8.53 31.92 19.39
C VAL A 70 -8.80 31.34 18.01
N LEU A 71 -7.83 31.42 17.10
CA LEU A 71 -7.94 30.82 15.76
C LEU A 71 -8.12 29.30 15.83
N ILE A 72 -7.34 28.60 16.65
CA ILE A 72 -7.45 27.14 16.83
C ILE A 72 -8.85 26.76 17.34
N GLU A 73 -9.38 27.49 18.34
CA GLU A 73 -10.72 27.23 18.86
C GLU A 73 -11.81 27.47 17.80
N ILE A 74 -11.72 28.56 17.02
CA ILE A 74 -12.67 28.84 15.93
C ILE A 74 -12.63 27.73 14.88
N LEU A 75 -11.42 27.32 14.44
CA LEU A 75 -11.27 26.27 13.43
C LEU A 75 -11.74 24.91 13.96
N TRP A 76 -11.55 24.63 15.25
CA TRP A 76 -12.02 23.41 15.88
C TRP A 76 -13.55 23.34 15.97
N ASP A 77 -14.16 24.42 16.45
CA ASP A 77 -15.60 24.53 16.61
C ASP A 77 -16.31 24.46 15.25
N ASP A 78 -15.73 25.07 14.21
CA ASP A 78 -16.30 25.11 12.85
C ASP A 78 -15.64 24.13 11.86
N ARG A 79 -14.92 23.10 12.34
CA ARG A 79 -14.10 22.20 11.52
C ARG A 79 -14.84 21.51 10.37
N ALA A 80 -16.15 21.29 10.53
CA ALA A 80 -16.99 20.69 9.50
C ALA A 80 -17.25 21.65 8.33
N ASN A 81 -17.58 22.91 8.62
CA ASN A 81 -17.78 23.91 7.57
C ASN A 81 -16.45 24.38 6.99
N MET A 82 -15.38 24.40 7.80
CA MET A 82 -14.01 24.59 7.33
C MET A 82 -13.68 23.61 6.21
N LEU A 83 -13.85 22.29 6.41
CA LEU A 83 -13.56 21.31 5.36
C LEU A 83 -14.42 21.55 4.11
N LYS A 84 -15.72 21.80 4.25
CA LYS A 84 -16.61 22.08 3.11
C LYS A 84 -16.19 23.32 2.33
N ALA A 85 -15.81 24.39 3.03
CA ALA A 85 -15.30 25.61 2.43
C ALA A 85 -14.00 25.32 1.65
N LEU A 86 -13.03 24.65 2.29
CA LEU A 86 -11.75 24.31 1.66
C LEU A 86 -11.90 23.34 0.46
N MET A 87 -12.90 22.46 0.46
CA MET A 87 -13.21 21.62 -0.70
C MET A 87 -13.80 22.41 -1.88
N SER A 88 -14.40 23.56 -1.60
CA SER A 88 -15.12 24.37 -2.59
C SER A 88 -14.29 25.56 -3.08
N THR A 89 -13.16 25.84 -2.45
CA THR A 89 -12.28 26.99 -2.76
C THR A 89 -10.83 26.55 -2.85
N TYR A 90 -10.09 27.15 -3.76
CA TYR A 90 -8.64 27.04 -3.77
C TYR A 90 -8.04 27.76 -2.55
N THR A 91 -7.32 27.04 -1.70
CA THR A 91 -6.70 27.60 -0.48
C THR A 91 -5.19 27.42 -0.53
N PRO A 92 -4.44 28.46 -0.98
CA PRO A 92 -2.98 28.39 -1.02
C PRO A 92 -2.39 28.39 0.40
N ALA A 93 -1.17 27.88 0.52
CA ALA A 93 -0.32 28.07 1.71
C ALA A 93 -0.86 27.49 3.04
N LEU A 94 -1.68 26.43 2.99
CA LEU A 94 -2.19 25.75 4.18
C LEU A 94 -1.07 25.30 5.15
N SER A 95 0.12 24.96 4.65
CA SER A 95 1.26 24.57 5.48
C SER A 95 1.67 25.68 6.47
N GLY A 96 1.50 26.95 6.13
CA GLY A 96 1.84 28.07 7.01
C GLY A 96 0.92 28.15 8.22
N LEU A 97 -0.39 27.98 8.01
CA LEU A 97 -1.38 27.90 9.08
C LEU A 97 -1.11 26.71 10.00
N LEU A 98 -0.86 25.54 9.40
CA LEU A 98 -0.64 24.30 10.15
C LEU A 98 0.68 24.31 10.91
N PHE A 99 1.72 24.93 10.35
CA PHE A 99 2.97 25.18 11.06
C PHE A 99 2.73 26.05 12.31
N LEU A 100 1.98 27.15 12.19
CA LEU A 100 1.64 28.01 13.32
C LEU A 100 0.91 27.22 14.43
N MET A 101 -0.07 26.39 14.06
CA MET A 101 -0.81 25.56 15.03
C MET A 101 0.09 24.51 15.67
N TRP A 102 0.92 23.82 14.88
CA TRP A 102 1.88 22.84 15.37
C TRP A 102 2.86 23.45 16.38
N ARG A 103 3.44 24.61 16.07
CA ARG A 103 4.34 25.32 16.99
C ARG A 103 3.63 25.80 18.26
N TYR A 104 2.34 26.12 18.18
CA TYR A 104 1.56 26.51 19.35
C TYR A 104 1.47 25.39 20.40
N ILE A 105 1.45 24.11 20.00
CA ILE A 105 1.49 22.96 20.93
C ILE A 105 2.72 23.04 21.81
N HIS A 106 3.89 23.22 21.20
CA HIS A 106 5.18 23.26 21.88
C HIS A 106 5.30 24.49 22.78
N LEU A 107 4.81 25.64 22.31
CA LEU A 107 4.75 26.87 23.10
C LEU A 107 3.85 26.71 24.34
N ASP A 108 2.64 26.18 24.18
CA ASP A 108 1.71 25.95 25.30
C ASP A 108 2.30 24.95 26.30
N ALA A 109 2.90 23.86 25.81
CA ALA A 109 3.56 22.86 26.64
C ALA A 109 4.67 23.47 27.52
N SER A 110 5.52 24.32 26.95
CA SER A 110 6.62 24.98 27.68
C SER A 110 6.15 25.96 28.77
N ARG A 111 4.93 26.50 28.64
CA ARG A 111 4.33 27.44 29.62
C ARG A 111 3.66 26.72 30.79
N ARG A 112 3.44 25.41 30.70
CA ARG A 112 2.85 24.58 31.76
C ARG A 112 3.89 24.14 32.80
N ASN A 113 3.41 23.81 33.99
CA ASN A 113 4.25 23.28 35.07
C ASN A 113 3.63 21.98 35.64
N PRO A 114 4.23 20.80 35.39
CA PRO A 114 5.46 20.57 34.62
C PRO A 114 5.26 20.82 33.10
N PRO A 115 6.34 21.09 32.34
CA PRO A 115 6.26 21.23 30.89
C PRO A 115 5.77 19.93 30.25
N LYS A 116 4.58 19.98 29.65
CA LYS A 116 3.95 18.81 29.02
C LYS A 116 2.91 19.24 27.99
N PRO A 117 2.83 18.58 26.82
CA PRO A 117 1.76 18.82 25.85
C PRO A 117 0.37 18.59 26.44
N ASP A 118 -0.55 19.47 26.11
CA ASP A 118 -1.98 19.25 26.32
C ASP A 118 -2.52 18.29 25.26
N MET A 119 -2.86 17.08 25.68
CA MET A 119 -3.30 16.05 24.74
C MET A 119 -4.64 16.38 24.08
N ASP A 120 -5.50 17.18 24.71
CA ASP A 120 -6.75 17.61 24.06
C ASP A 120 -6.45 18.62 22.96
N LEU A 121 -5.54 19.56 23.20
CA LEU A 121 -5.07 20.50 22.18
C LEU A 121 -4.38 19.77 21.02
N VAL A 122 -3.49 18.82 21.32
CA VAL A 122 -2.80 17.99 20.31
C VAL A 122 -3.84 17.29 19.43
N LYS A 123 -4.84 16.60 20.02
CA LYS A 123 -5.89 15.92 19.25
C LYS A 123 -6.67 16.87 18.34
N ARG A 124 -7.06 18.04 18.85
CA ARG A 124 -7.82 19.04 18.07
C ARG A 124 -7.01 19.52 16.86
N ILE A 125 -5.75 19.87 17.09
CA ILE A 125 -4.85 20.35 16.05
C ILE A 125 -4.58 19.25 15.03
N THR A 126 -4.40 18.00 15.46
CA THR A 126 -4.17 16.91 14.51
C THR A 126 -5.38 16.61 13.64
N GLU A 127 -6.61 16.64 14.18
CA GLU A 127 -7.80 16.47 13.34
C GLU A 127 -7.91 17.59 12.29
N ILE A 128 -7.65 18.85 12.68
CA ILE A 128 -7.60 19.99 11.76
C ILE A 128 -6.51 19.77 10.70
N HIS A 129 -5.32 19.33 11.11
CA HIS A 129 -4.21 19.03 10.21
C HIS A 129 -4.59 17.99 9.15
N PHE A 130 -5.16 16.85 9.57
CA PHE A 130 -5.54 15.79 8.65
C PHE A 130 -6.67 16.23 7.71
N ARG A 131 -7.64 17.01 8.20
CA ARG A 131 -8.69 17.59 7.36
C ARG A 131 -8.11 18.52 6.29
N CYS A 132 -7.13 19.35 6.64
CA CYS A 132 -6.45 20.21 5.67
C CYS A 132 -5.62 19.41 4.67
N MET A 133 -5.02 18.27 5.05
CA MET A 133 -4.30 17.39 4.12
C MET A 133 -5.21 16.81 3.02
N LEU A 134 -6.51 16.61 3.29
CA LEU A 134 -7.50 16.16 2.29
C LEU A 134 -7.72 17.16 1.16
N VAL A 135 -7.36 18.43 1.35
CA VAL A 135 -7.65 19.55 0.43
C VAL A 135 -6.40 20.36 0.08
N ALA A 136 -5.24 19.92 0.56
CA ALA A 136 -3.97 20.59 0.29
C ALA A 136 -3.54 20.43 -1.16
N THR A 137 -2.94 21.50 -1.69
CA THR A 137 -2.36 21.54 -3.04
C THR A 137 -1.06 20.74 -3.09
N SER A 138 -0.63 20.38 -4.30
CA SER A 138 0.51 19.47 -4.52
C SER A 138 1.82 19.94 -3.88
N ASP A 139 2.06 21.24 -3.92
CA ASP A 139 3.26 21.91 -3.41
C ASP A 139 3.36 21.84 -1.87
N GLN A 140 2.26 21.54 -1.17
CA GLN A 140 2.21 21.52 0.29
C GLN A 140 2.54 20.14 0.87
N GLY A 141 2.65 19.08 0.05
CA GLY A 141 2.72 17.70 0.53
C GLY A 141 3.87 17.43 1.51
N GLY A 142 5.09 17.86 1.16
CA GLY A 142 6.30 17.66 1.96
C GLY A 142 6.20 18.18 3.40
N PRO A 143 5.96 19.49 3.61
CA PRO A 143 5.88 20.04 4.96
C PRO A 143 4.71 19.48 5.78
N LEU A 144 3.60 19.12 5.13
CA LEU A 144 2.44 18.56 5.82
C LEU A 144 2.68 17.14 6.34
N VAL A 145 3.42 16.31 5.60
CA VAL A 145 3.83 14.98 6.08
C VAL A 145 4.75 15.13 7.29
N GLY A 146 5.77 16.00 7.21
CA GLY A 146 6.69 16.20 8.33
C GLY A 146 6.02 16.70 9.62
N ILE A 147 5.04 17.60 9.52
CA ILE A 147 4.23 18.01 10.68
C ILE A 147 3.33 16.87 11.16
N GLY A 148 2.73 16.12 10.23
CA GLY A 148 1.86 14.98 10.55
C GLY A 148 2.57 13.88 11.33
N ASP A 149 3.82 13.58 10.96
CA ASP A 149 4.64 12.56 11.63
C ASP A 149 4.91 12.93 13.11
N ASP A 150 5.31 14.17 13.39
CA ASP A 150 5.52 14.66 14.77
C ASP A 150 4.23 14.63 15.59
N LEU A 151 3.09 14.99 14.98
CA LEU A 151 1.79 14.90 15.64
C LEU A 151 1.45 13.45 16.00
N CYS A 152 1.62 12.51 15.07
CA CYS A 152 1.42 11.09 15.32
C CYS A 152 2.31 10.57 16.47
N GLU A 153 3.59 10.98 16.50
CA GLU A 153 4.52 10.65 17.58
C GLU A 153 4.06 11.21 18.93
N LEU A 154 3.63 12.48 18.98
CA LEU A 154 3.11 13.11 20.20
C LEU A 154 1.91 12.38 20.79
N MET A 155 1.07 11.79 19.94
CA MET A 155 -0.07 10.99 20.40
C MET A 155 0.29 9.55 20.79
N GLY A 156 1.55 9.15 20.59
CA GLY A 156 2.01 7.78 20.82
C GLY A 156 1.29 6.78 19.93
N ILE A 157 0.90 7.19 18.72
CA ILE A 157 0.18 6.32 17.79
C ILE A 157 1.20 5.52 17.01
N THR A 158 1.11 4.20 17.14
CA THR A 158 1.70 3.29 16.16
C THR A 158 0.66 3.09 15.06
N PRO A 159 0.94 3.46 13.80
CA PRO A 159 0.02 3.23 12.69
C PRO A 159 -0.43 1.76 12.63
N GLY A 160 -1.74 1.53 12.54
CA GLY A 160 -2.32 0.18 12.45
C GLY A 160 -2.73 -0.49 13.76
N GLU A 161 -2.54 0.14 14.93
CA GLU A 161 -3.08 -0.38 16.20
C GLU A 161 -4.62 -0.23 16.34
N GLY A 162 -5.29 0.33 15.32
CA GLY A 162 -6.75 0.46 15.27
C GLY A 162 -7.32 1.36 16.38
N ILE A 163 -6.49 2.27 16.90
CA ILE A 163 -6.88 3.23 17.92
C ILE A 163 -7.75 4.29 17.24
N MET A 164 -9.02 4.38 17.60
CA MET A 164 -9.86 5.51 17.17
C MET A 164 -9.27 6.80 17.73
N MET A 165 -8.54 7.50 16.87
CA MET A 165 -7.77 8.69 17.18
C MET A 165 -8.68 9.87 17.53
N PHE A 166 -9.82 9.95 16.85
CA PHE A 166 -10.79 11.03 17.00
C PHE A 166 -12.17 10.50 17.36
N SER A 167 -12.93 11.31 18.08
CA SER A 167 -14.37 11.10 18.19
C SER A 167 -15.00 11.22 16.81
N LYS A 168 -15.94 10.32 16.49
CA LYS A 168 -16.70 10.37 15.23
C LYS A 168 -17.28 11.77 15.03
N SER A 169 -17.04 12.37 13.87
CA SER A 169 -17.58 13.68 13.54
C SER A 169 -18.98 13.59 12.92
N ASN A 170 -19.76 14.66 13.04
CA ASN A 170 -21.08 14.76 12.42
C ASN A 170 -21.00 14.92 10.89
N ASP A 171 -19.83 15.28 10.36
CA ASP A 171 -19.57 15.50 8.94
C ASP A 171 -18.73 14.39 8.29
N SER A 172 -18.71 13.18 8.87
CA SER A 172 -17.92 12.05 8.35
C SER A 172 -18.11 11.81 6.85
N GLN A 173 -19.33 12.00 6.30
CA GLN A 173 -19.57 11.86 4.86
C GLN A 173 -18.67 12.79 4.03
N THR A 174 -18.54 14.06 4.45
CA THR A 174 -17.70 15.05 3.77
C THR A 174 -16.22 14.66 3.82
N ILE A 175 -15.75 14.03 4.91
CA ILE A 175 -14.38 13.53 5.04
C ILE A 175 -14.10 12.42 4.01
N PHE A 176 -15.02 11.46 3.84
CA PHE A 176 -14.89 10.39 2.85
C PHE A 176 -14.92 10.93 1.41
N GLU A 177 -15.82 11.88 1.12
CA GLU A 177 -15.88 12.54 -0.19
C GLU A 177 -14.60 13.33 -0.50
N ALA A 178 -14.04 14.04 0.49
CA ALA A 178 -12.79 14.77 0.35
C ALA A 178 -11.62 13.81 0.06
N TYR A 179 -11.55 12.68 0.77
CA TYR A 179 -10.53 11.66 0.55
C TYR A 179 -10.56 11.12 -0.88
N ILE A 180 -11.74 10.71 -1.36
CA ILE A 180 -11.89 10.17 -2.72
C ILE A 180 -11.46 11.22 -3.76
N LYS A 181 -11.93 12.46 -3.63
CA LYS A 181 -11.55 13.57 -4.53
C LYS A 181 -10.05 13.89 -4.47
N ARG A 182 -9.41 13.70 -3.33
CA ARG A 182 -7.98 13.97 -3.16
C ARG A 182 -7.10 12.97 -3.92
N LEU A 183 -7.51 11.70 -3.94
CA LEU A 183 -6.80 10.62 -4.63
C LEU A 183 -7.16 10.54 -6.12
N ASP A 184 -8.32 11.08 -6.52
CA ASP A 184 -8.76 11.20 -7.91
C ASP A 184 -9.13 12.66 -8.26
N PRO A 185 -8.13 13.57 -8.34
CA PRO A 185 -8.38 14.99 -8.54
C PRO A 185 -8.80 15.31 -9.98
N VAL A 186 -9.84 16.14 -10.13
CA VAL A 186 -10.31 16.63 -11.43
C VAL A 186 -9.33 17.65 -12.04
N ASP A 187 -8.76 18.54 -11.24
CA ASP A 187 -7.75 19.51 -11.70
C ASP A 187 -6.34 19.06 -11.29
N THR A 188 -5.69 18.35 -12.21
CA THR A 188 -4.34 17.80 -12.03
C THR A 188 -3.23 18.85 -12.06
N ARG A 189 -3.53 20.11 -12.44
CA ARG A 189 -2.55 21.20 -12.43
C ARG A 189 -2.28 21.69 -11.02
N ILE A 190 -3.32 21.68 -10.19
CA ILE A 190 -3.29 22.17 -8.80
C ILE A 190 -3.06 21.00 -7.84
N TYR A 191 -3.75 19.88 -8.09
CA TYR A 191 -3.78 18.72 -7.21
C TYR A 191 -3.17 17.50 -7.90
N ALA A 192 -2.03 17.06 -7.39
CA ALA A 192 -1.41 15.78 -7.69
C ALA A 192 -1.79 14.79 -6.59
N PRO A 193 -2.00 13.51 -6.91
CA PRO A 193 -2.32 12.50 -5.91
C PRO A 193 -1.31 12.53 -4.74
N PRO A 194 -1.78 12.41 -3.49
CA PRO A 194 -0.92 12.47 -2.31
C PRO A 194 0.15 11.36 -2.33
N ASN A 195 1.28 11.59 -1.66
CA ASN A 195 2.29 10.54 -1.50
C ASN A 195 1.78 9.40 -0.59
N ILE A 196 2.41 8.22 -0.67
CA ILE A 196 1.90 7.04 0.05
C ILE A 196 1.92 7.19 1.57
N LEU A 197 2.85 7.96 2.13
CA LEU A 197 2.91 8.26 3.56
C LEU A 197 1.71 9.12 4.00
N MET A 198 1.41 10.17 3.25
CA MET A 198 0.22 10.99 3.46
C MET A 198 -1.06 10.15 3.37
N ILE A 199 -1.14 9.19 2.46
CA ILE A 199 -2.30 8.30 2.36
C ILE A 199 -2.48 7.47 3.64
N THR A 200 -1.40 6.95 4.20
CA THR A 200 -1.48 6.16 5.44
C THR A 200 -1.99 6.99 6.62
N ILE A 201 -1.58 8.27 6.71
CA ILE A 201 -2.10 9.22 7.69
C ILE A 201 -3.59 9.51 7.46
N LEU A 202 -4.00 9.76 6.21
CA LEU A 202 -5.38 10.08 5.87
C LEU A 202 -6.33 8.89 6.10
N LEU A 203 -5.86 7.66 5.96
CA LEU A 203 -6.66 6.46 6.26
C LEU A 203 -7.01 6.35 7.75
N GLU A 204 -6.15 6.81 8.66
CA GLU A 204 -6.43 6.86 10.10
C GLU A 204 -7.62 7.79 10.41
N LEU A 205 -7.71 8.92 9.70
CA LEU A 205 -8.85 9.83 9.80
C LEU A 205 -10.16 9.15 9.35
N LEU A 206 -10.11 8.34 8.29
CA LEU A 206 -11.28 7.60 7.82
C LEU A 206 -11.72 6.54 8.83
N VAL A 207 -10.78 5.78 9.39
CA VAL A 207 -11.06 4.76 10.42
C VAL A 207 -11.76 5.38 11.61
N SER A 208 -11.27 6.52 12.10
CA SER A 208 -11.86 7.25 13.23
C SER A 208 -13.27 7.79 12.94
N ASN A 209 -13.61 8.04 11.68
CA ASN A 209 -14.89 8.62 11.27
C ASN A 209 -15.88 7.62 10.68
N MET A 210 -15.49 6.34 10.57
CA MET A 210 -16.34 5.30 10.03
C MET A 210 -17.55 5.03 10.93
N GLY A 211 -18.70 4.73 10.32
CA GLY A 211 -19.89 4.32 11.04
C GLY A 211 -21.11 4.14 10.12
N PRO A 212 -22.30 3.92 10.70
CA PRO A 212 -23.51 3.61 9.94
C PRO A 212 -23.83 4.67 8.88
N GLY A 213 -24.19 4.22 7.68
CA GLY A 213 -24.54 5.06 6.53
C GLY A 213 -23.37 5.42 5.61
N LEU A 214 -22.13 5.10 5.99
CA LEU A 214 -20.93 5.39 5.18
C LEU A 214 -20.43 4.18 4.39
N GLU A 215 -21.10 3.03 4.50
CA GLU A 215 -20.62 1.77 3.93
C GLU A 215 -20.57 1.82 2.39
N GLY A 216 -21.42 2.64 1.78
CA GLY A 216 -21.42 2.88 0.32
C GLY A 216 -20.16 3.60 -0.21
N PHE A 217 -19.36 4.25 0.65
CA PHE A 217 -18.11 4.88 0.24
C PHE A 217 -16.93 3.90 0.19
N LEU A 218 -17.01 2.76 0.88
CA LEU A 218 -15.90 1.83 1.00
C LEU A 218 -15.38 1.30 -0.34
N PRO A 219 -16.23 0.91 -1.32
CA PRO A 219 -15.75 0.49 -2.63
C PRO A 219 -14.86 1.56 -3.28
N SER A 220 -15.31 2.82 -3.32
CA SER A 220 -14.53 3.91 -3.90
C SER A 220 -13.23 4.17 -3.13
N VAL A 221 -13.28 4.17 -1.80
CA VAL A 221 -12.08 4.33 -0.96
C VAL A 221 -11.05 3.24 -1.27
N PHE A 222 -11.46 1.98 -1.31
CA PHE A 222 -10.55 0.87 -1.61
C PHE A 222 -9.97 0.98 -3.02
N ALA A 223 -10.81 1.25 -4.02
CA ALA A 223 -10.36 1.39 -5.40
C ALA A 223 -9.31 2.50 -5.58
N VAL A 224 -9.60 3.73 -5.14
CA VAL A 224 -8.68 4.86 -5.34
C VAL A 224 -7.39 4.69 -4.54
N THR A 225 -7.47 4.10 -3.34
CA THR A 225 -6.29 3.82 -2.52
C THR A 225 -5.40 2.77 -3.17
N THR A 226 -5.95 1.62 -3.58
CA THR A 226 -5.18 0.56 -4.23
C THR A 226 -4.56 1.05 -5.53
N GLY A 227 -5.31 1.78 -6.37
CA GLY A 227 -4.78 2.37 -7.61
C GLY A 227 -3.62 3.35 -7.38
N ARG A 228 -3.67 4.12 -6.29
CA ARG A 228 -2.60 5.05 -5.95
C ARG A 228 -1.34 4.33 -5.46
N PHE A 229 -1.48 3.24 -4.70
CA PHE A 229 -0.34 2.40 -4.31
C PHE A 229 0.29 1.69 -5.51
N TRP A 230 -0.51 1.24 -6.49
CA TRP A 230 0.02 0.77 -7.77
C TRP A 230 0.83 1.84 -8.50
N SER A 231 0.31 3.07 -8.55
CA SER A 231 1.01 4.20 -9.16
C SER A 231 2.34 4.50 -8.46
N ALA A 232 2.37 4.44 -7.12
CA ALA A 232 3.61 4.59 -6.34
C ALA A 232 4.62 3.49 -6.64
N TRP A 233 4.14 2.26 -6.74
CA TRP A 233 4.94 1.08 -7.04
C TRP A 233 5.60 1.17 -8.42
N ILE A 234 4.81 1.48 -9.46
CA ILE A 234 5.30 1.63 -10.83
C ILE A 234 6.23 2.84 -10.93
N GLY A 235 5.87 3.95 -10.29
CA GLY A 235 6.64 5.19 -10.27
C GLY A 235 7.92 5.12 -9.44
N LYS A 236 8.12 4.06 -8.63
CA LYS A 236 9.23 3.93 -7.68
C LYS A 236 9.38 5.15 -6.77
N GLU A 237 8.25 5.62 -6.27
CA GLU A 237 8.15 6.84 -5.48
C GLU A 237 8.96 6.75 -4.17
N GLU A 238 8.99 5.56 -3.57
CA GLU A 238 9.66 5.29 -2.30
C GLU A 238 10.58 4.08 -2.39
N SER A 239 11.45 3.92 -1.37
CA SER A 239 12.24 2.70 -1.22
C SER A 239 11.34 1.47 -1.09
N GLN A 240 11.83 0.31 -1.55
CA GLN A 240 11.06 -0.94 -1.50
C GLN A 240 10.60 -1.27 -0.08
N THR A 241 11.47 -1.12 0.92
CA THR A 241 11.16 -1.35 2.34
C THR A 241 10.01 -0.47 2.82
N MET A 242 10.06 0.84 2.52
CA MET A 242 9.00 1.80 2.89
C MET A 242 7.67 1.49 2.19
N LEU A 243 7.73 1.12 0.92
CA LEU A 243 6.55 0.76 0.13
C LEU A 243 5.87 -0.50 0.69
N LEU A 244 6.64 -1.53 1.02
CA LEU A 244 6.14 -2.77 1.63
C LEU A 244 5.51 -2.51 3.00
N GLY A 245 6.15 -1.71 3.85
CA GLY A 245 5.60 -1.30 5.14
C GLY A 245 4.28 -0.53 4.97
N SER A 246 4.23 0.39 4.01
CA SER A 246 3.03 1.18 3.71
C SER A 246 1.87 0.34 3.15
N ILE A 247 2.16 -0.69 2.36
CA ILE A 247 1.14 -1.67 1.92
C ILE A 247 0.59 -2.45 3.11
N GLY A 248 1.45 -2.88 4.03
CA GLY A 248 1.01 -3.49 5.28
C GLY A 248 0.06 -2.58 6.05
N MET A 249 0.43 -1.31 6.23
CA MET A 249 -0.44 -0.32 6.89
C MET A 249 -1.76 -0.13 6.15
N MET A 250 -1.75 -0.01 4.82
CA MET A 250 -2.98 0.11 4.01
C MET A 250 -3.95 -1.05 4.28
N LEU A 251 -3.45 -2.29 4.28
CA LEU A 251 -4.26 -3.48 4.52
C LEU A 251 -4.85 -3.48 5.94
N GLU A 252 -4.07 -3.04 6.93
CA GLU A 252 -4.55 -2.91 8.32
C GLU A 252 -5.68 -1.88 8.45
N HIS A 253 -5.59 -0.75 7.74
CA HIS A 253 -6.66 0.24 7.68
C HIS A 253 -7.89 -0.29 6.93
N PHE A 254 -7.72 -1.01 5.81
CA PHE A 254 -8.83 -1.66 5.10
C PHE A 254 -9.55 -2.64 6.01
N LYS A 255 -8.79 -3.48 6.73
CA LYS A 255 -9.32 -4.37 7.75
C LYS A 255 -10.14 -3.58 8.77
N SER A 256 -9.57 -2.52 9.34
CA SER A 256 -10.21 -1.68 10.38
C SER A 256 -11.51 -1.01 9.90
N LEU A 257 -11.53 -0.45 8.69
CA LEU A 257 -12.72 0.13 8.07
C LEU A 257 -13.85 -0.91 7.93
N LEU A 258 -13.51 -2.13 7.50
CA LEU A 258 -14.46 -3.23 7.42
C LEU A 258 -14.95 -3.67 8.81
N GLN A 259 -14.09 -3.65 9.84
CA GLN A 259 -14.47 -4.04 11.20
C GLN A 259 -15.41 -3.02 11.85
N ALA A 260 -15.14 -1.72 11.67
CA ALA A 260 -15.92 -0.64 12.24
C ALA A 260 -17.41 -0.76 11.86
N ASN A 261 -17.69 -1.17 10.61
CA ASN A 261 -19.05 -1.44 10.16
C ASN A 261 -19.68 -2.65 10.83
N SER A 262 -18.94 -3.75 10.93
CA SER A 262 -19.46 -5.03 11.46
C SER A 262 -19.98 -4.95 12.90
N ARG A 263 -19.55 -3.94 13.68
CA ARG A 263 -20.02 -3.69 15.05
C ARG A 263 -21.37 -2.97 15.12
N SER A 264 -21.82 -2.35 14.03
CA SER A 264 -22.95 -1.40 14.04
C SER A 264 -24.10 -1.79 13.11
N SER A 265 -23.84 -2.53 12.03
CA SER A 265 -24.84 -3.02 11.09
C SER A 265 -24.31 -4.23 10.31
N VAL A 266 -25.20 -5.13 9.88
CA VAL A 266 -24.85 -6.14 8.87
C VAL A 266 -24.81 -5.42 7.53
N LEU A 267 -23.66 -5.44 6.84
CA LEU A 267 -23.52 -4.87 5.50
C LEU A 267 -24.61 -5.44 4.58
N SER A 268 -25.27 -4.59 3.80
CA SER A 268 -26.23 -5.05 2.80
C SER A 268 -25.52 -5.91 1.74
N HIS A 269 -26.26 -6.83 1.13
CA HIS A 269 -25.71 -7.71 0.10
C HIS A 269 -25.11 -6.93 -1.08
N SER A 270 -25.72 -5.80 -1.47
CA SER A 270 -25.19 -4.94 -2.55
C SER A 270 -23.85 -4.32 -2.16
N VAL A 271 -23.75 -3.74 -0.96
CA VAL A 271 -22.50 -3.12 -0.49
C VAL A 271 -21.38 -4.14 -0.33
N GLN A 272 -21.70 -5.34 0.20
CA GLN A 272 -20.75 -6.45 0.26
C GLN A 272 -20.21 -6.81 -1.13
N LYS A 273 -21.10 -6.92 -2.13
CA LYS A 273 -20.72 -7.21 -3.51
C LYS A 273 -19.83 -6.10 -4.09
N ASP A 274 -20.23 -4.84 -3.93
CA ASP A 274 -19.49 -3.69 -4.46
C ASP A 274 -18.07 -3.60 -3.86
N ILE A 275 -17.91 -3.91 -2.56
CA ILE A 275 -16.61 -3.97 -1.90
C ILE A 275 -15.72 -5.07 -2.53
N LEU A 276 -16.25 -6.28 -2.68
CA LEU A 276 -15.47 -7.40 -3.24
C LEU A 276 -15.14 -7.17 -4.72
N GLU A 277 -16.09 -6.66 -5.51
CA GLU A 277 -15.83 -6.26 -6.89
C GLU A 277 -14.79 -5.16 -6.98
N SER A 278 -14.79 -4.20 -6.05
CA SER A 278 -13.74 -3.18 -5.99
C SER A 278 -12.37 -3.80 -5.78
N PHE A 279 -12.22 -4.76 -4.85
CA PHE A 279 -10.93 -5.43 -4.64
C PHE A 279 -10.43 -6.18 -5.88
N ALA A 280 -11.35 -6.81 -6.61
CA ALA A 280 -11.02 -7.51 -7.85
C ALA A 280 -10.65 -6.52 -8.97
N LYS A 281 -11.46 -5.48 -9.19
CA LYS A 281 -11.27 -4.49 -10.28
C LYS A 281 -10.06 -3.58 -10.06
N SER A 282 -9.65 -3.35 -8.82
CA SER A 282 -8.48 -2.55 -8.48
C SER A 282 -7.19 -3.38 -8.39
N ASP A 283 -7.22 -4.66 -8.75
CA ASP A 283 -6.07 -5.57 -8.72
C ASP A 283 -5.39 -5.64 -7.34
N LEU A 284 -6.18 -5.64 -6.26
CA LEU A 284 -5.65 -5.68 -4.88
C LEU A 284 -4.84 -6.97 -4.63
N LEU A 285 -5.33 -8.09 -5.13
CA LEU A 285 -4.67 -9.39 -5.00
C LEU A 285 -3.32 -9.42 -5.73
N ASP A 286 -3.22 -8.79 -6.91
CA ASP A 286 -1.96 -8.68 -7.65
C ASP A 286 -0.97 -7.77 -6.92
N LEU A 287 -1.45 -6.69 -6.28
CA LEU A 287 -0.60 -5.80 -5.49
C LEU A 287 -0.01 -6.55 -4.29
N ILE A 288 -0.82 -7.37 -3.62
CA ILE A 288 -0.38 -8.21 -2.51
C ILE A 288 0.62 -9.27 -3.00
N ALA A 289 0.35 -9.93 -4.13
CA ALA A 289 1.28 -10.89 -4.70
C ALA A 289 2.62 -10.23 -5.03
N ALA A 290 2.61 -9.05 -5.66
CA ALA A 290 3.81 -8.27 -5.96
C ALA A 290 4.59 -7.89 -4.69
N ALA A 291 3.88 -7.49 -3.62
CA ALA A 291 4.46 -7.19 -2.32
C ALA A 291 5.13 -8.42 -1.69
N ILE A 292 4.45 -9.57 -1.68
CA ILE A 292 4.99 -10.83 -1.17
C ILE A 292 6.23 -11.27 -1.96
N PHE A 293 6.24 -11.11 -3.29
CA PHE A 293 7.41 -11.44 -4.12
C PHE A 293 8.64 -10.56 -3.86
N CYS A 294 8.42 -9.40 -3.26
CA CYS A 294 9.45 -8.40 -2.97
C CYS A 294 10.01 -8.51 -1.55
N LEU A 295 9.44 -9.37 -0.71
CA LEU A 295 9.99 -9.68 0.60
C LEU A 295 11.39 -10.26 0.47
N ASN A 296 12.26 -9.98 1.46
CA ASN A 296 13.64 -10.44 1.43
C ASN A 296 13.70 -11.93 1.81
N PRO A 297 13.99 -12.86 0.88
CA PRO A 297 14.00 -14.29 1.18
C PRO A 297 15.24 -14.74 1.96
N SER A 298 16.18 -13.82 2.18
CA SER A 298 17.44 -14.06 2.87
C SER A 298 17.50 -13.34 4.22
N ALA A 299 16.41 -12.69 4.64
CA ALA A 299 16.29 -12.06 5.95
C ALA A 299 16.54 -13.05 7.08
N ASP A 300 17.23 -12.60 8.12
CA ASP A 300 17.49 -13.31 9.36
C ASP A 300 17.41 -12.36 10.56
N GLU A 301 17.66 -12.87 11.76
CA GLU A 301 17.56 -12.13 13.03
C GLU A 301 18.47 -10.89 13.09
N SER A 302 19.47 -10.79 12.22
CA SER A 302 20.35 -9.63 12.15
C SER A 302 19.86 -8.53 11.20
N THR A 303 18.79 -8.79 10.45
CA THR A 303 18.25 -7.87 9.44
C THR A 303 16.87 -7.33 9.83
N PRO A 304 16.62 -6.01 9.67
CA PRO A 304 15.29 -5.43 9.94
C PRO A 304 14.21 -5.99 8.99
N ASP A 305 14.62 -6.58 7.86
CA ASP A 305 13.72 -7.19 6.89
C ASP A 305 12.98 -8.42 7.44
N LEU A 306 13.47 -9.07 8.50
CA LEU A 306 12.79 -10.22 9.11
C LEU A 306 11.45 -9.81 9.70
N ASP A 307 11.45 -8.72 10.48
CA ASP A 307 10.23 -8.17 11.09
C ASP A 307 9.27 -7.64 10.02
N LEU A 308 9.79 -6.94 9.01
CA LEU A 308 8.97 -6.48 7.88
C LEU A 308 8.29 -7.65 7.16
N ASN A 309 9.03 -8.71 6.83
CA ASN A 309 8.50 -9.91 6.19
C ASN A 309 7.39 -10.53 7.03
N PHE A 310 7.65 -10.74 8.33
CA PHE A 310 6.70 -11.34 9.26
C PHE A 310 5.43 -10.50 9.39
N ASN A 311 5.59 -9.20 9.63
CA ASN A 311 4.49 -8.26 9.81
C ASN A 311 3.62 -8.18 8.56
N LEU A 312 4.20 -8.03 7.36
CA LEU A 312 3.42 -7.97 6.13
C LEU A 312 2.62 -9.26 5.91
N LEU A 313 3.26 -10.42 6.03
CA LEU A 313 2.59 -11.72 5.84
C LEU A 313 1.47 -11.93 6.87
N LYS A 314 1.69 -11.53 8.12
CA LYS A 314 0.68 -11.60 9.18
C LYS A 314 -0.48 -10.66 8.92
N THR A 315 -0.22 -9.44 8.46
CA THR A 315 -1.27 -8.47 8.12
C THR A 315 -2.09 -8.94 6.93
N VAL A 316 -1.45 -9.48 5.88
CA VAL A 316 -2.15 -10.12 4.75
C VAL A 316 -3.07 -11.23 5.23
N GLN A 317 -2.54 -12.18 6.02
CA GLN A 317 -3.33 -13.27 6.58
C GLN A 317 -4.56 -12.76 7.35
N THR A 318 -4.35 -11.89 8.34
CA THR A 318 -5.43 -11.43 9.24
C THR A 318 -6.46 -10.56 8.51
N THR A 319 -6.05 -9.81 7.50
CA THR A 319 -6.95 -9.01 6.65
C THR A 319 -7.88 -9.92 5.85
N PHE A 320 -7.36 -10.96 5.20
CA PHE A 320 -8.19 -11.87 4.40
C PHE A 320 -9.03 -12.83 5.23
N GLU A 321 -8.56 -13.24 6.41
CA GLU A 321 -9.40 -13.93 7.41
C GLU A 321 -10.63 -13.07 7.75
N LYS A 322 -10.42 -11.76 7.96
CA LYS A 322 -11.52 -10.85 8.27
C LYS A 322 -12.45 -10.62 7.08
N ILE A 323 -11.92 -10.43 5.87
CA ILE A 323 -12.73 -10.32 4.64
C ILE A 323 -13.58 -11.58 4.45
N GLY A 324 -12.98 -12.76 4.59
CA GLY A 324 -13.69 -14.05 4.45
C GLY A 324 -14.78 -14.26 5.51
N ALA A 325 -14.59 -13.73 6.72
CA ALA A 325 -15.57 -13.81 7.80
C ALA A 325 -16.74 -12.81 7.65
N LEU A 326 -16.53 -11.68 6.96
CA LEU A 326 -17.52 -10.61 6.81
C LEU A 326 -18.49 -10.82 5.63
N HIS A 327 -18.13 -11.66 4.67
CA HIS A 327 -18.89 -11.85 3.44
C HIS A 327 -19.47 -13.27 3.36
N THR A 328 -20.57 -13.41 2.62
CA THR A 328 -21.14 -14.74 2.38
C THR A 328 -20.25 -15.58 1.46
N PRO A 329 -20.18 -16.91 1.64
CA PRO A 329 -19.39 -17.77 0.76
C PRO A 329 -19.74 -17.63 -0.73
N ALA A 330 -21.02 -17.50 -1.06
CA ALA A 330 -21.49 -17.36 -2.44
C ALA A 330 -20.95 -16.08 -3.11
N LEU A 331 -20.91 -14.96 -2.39
CA LEU A 331 -20.35 -13.70 -2.89
C LEU A 331 -18.85 -13.79 -3.13
N LEU A 332 -18.12 -14.41 -2.21
CA LEU A 332 -16.66 -14.61 -2.35
C LEU A 332 -16.34 -15.51 -3.56
N GLU A 333 -17.11 -16.58 -3.75
CA GLU A 333 -16.98 -17.45 -4.92
C GLU A 333 -17.29 -16.72 -6.23
N GLU A 334 -18.37 -15.92 -6.25
CA GLU A 334 -18.79 -15.15 -7.42
C GLU A 334 -17.74 -14.12 -7.84
N CYS A 335 -17.30 -13.27 -6.90
CA CYS A 335 -16.46 -12.11 -7.22
C CYS A 335 -15.02 -12.49 -7.61
N PHE A 336 -14.50 -13.61 -7.10
CA PHE A 336 -13.13 -14.05 -7.37
C PHE A 336 -13.05 -15.29 -8.28
N ARG A 337 -14.16 -15.71 -8.89
CA ARG A 337 -14.26 -16.94 -9.70
C ARG A 337 -13.16 -17.04 -10.76
N ASP A 338 -12.92 -15.93 -11.45
CA ASP A 338 -12.02 -15.88 -12.61
C ASP A 338 -10.54 -15.80 -12.19
N TYR A 339 -10.28 -15.61 -10.89
CA TYR A 339 -8.94 -15.41 -10.35
C TYR A 339 -8.17 -16.72 -10.10
N ALA A 340 -8.84 -17.88 -10.18
CA ALA A 340 -8.23 -19.18 -9.90
C ALA A 340 -6.98 -19.48 -10.76
N VAL A 341 -6.95 -18.95 -11.98
CA VAL A 341 -5.84 -19.10 -12.91
C VAL A 341 -4.63 -18.30 -12.45
N ASP A 342 -4.82 -17.01 -12.17
CA ASP A 342 -3.74 -16.13 -11.73
C ASP A 342 -3.21 -16.55 -10.37
N TRP A 343 -4.08 -17.10 -9.51
CA TRP A 343 -3.70 -17.75 -8.26
C TRP A 343 -2.59 -18.77 -8.43
N LEU A 344 -2.75 -19.65 -9.41
CA LEU A 344 -1.81 -20.73 -9.66
C LEU A 344 -0.52 -20.23 -10.30
N LYS A 345 -0.57 -19.16 -11.11
CA LYS A 345 0.65 -18.51 -11.65
C LYS A 345 1.52 -18.01 -10.51
N VAL A 346 0.93 -17.30 -9.53
CA VAL A 346 1.63 -16.82 -8.34
C VAL A 346 2.18 -17.97 -7.51
N GLN A 347 1.35 -18.98 -7.23
CA GLN A 347 1.76 -20.18 -6.48
C GLN A 347 2.95 -20.90 -7.13
N HIS A 348 2.93 -21.06 -8.45
CA HIS A 348 4.02 -21.67 -9.20
C HIS A 348 5.33 -20.91 -9.04
N GLN A 349 5.29 -19.57 -9.03
CA GLN A 349 6.49 -18.75 -8.81
C GLN A 349 7.05 -18.92 -7.39
N PHE A 350 6.21 -19.08 -6.36
CA PHE A 350 6.70 -19.39 -5.02
C PHE A 350 7.42 -20.74 -4.98
N ILE A 351 6.81 -21.77 -5.58
CA ILE A 351 7.40 -23.12 -5.65
C ILE A 351 8.77 -23.03 -6.32
N ILE A 352 8.84 -22.41 -7.50
CA ILE A 352 10.10 -22.31 -8.26
C ILE A 352 11.17 -21.53 -7.53
N ARG A 353 10.83 -20.40 -6.93
CA ARG A 353 11.82 -19.60 -6.20
C ARG A 353 12.30 -20.32 -4.95
N GLY A 354 11.48 -21.21 -4.38
CA GLY A 354 11.86 -22.14 -3.32
C GLY A 354 12.73 -23.31 -3.81
N THR A 355 12.41 -23.93 -4.97
CA THR A 355 13.03 -25.18 -5.43
C THR A 355 14.23 -24.99 -6.38
N CYS A 356 14.25 -23.96 -7.24
CA CYS A 356 15.33 -23.74 -8.22
C CYS A 356 16.72 -23.46 -7.63
N MET A 357 16.86 -23.44 -6.31
CA MET A 357 18.15 -23.27 -5.62
C MET A 357 18.67 -24.57 -4.99
N GLU A 358 17.90 -25.67 -5.02
CA GLU A 358 18.34 -26.98 -4.52
C GLU A 358 19.49 -27.58 -5.35
N ILE A 359 19.60 -27.22 -6.64
CA ILE A 359 20.51 -27.84 -7.61
C ILE A 359 21.99 -27.58 -7.29
N HIS A 360 22.31 -26.56 -6.49
CA HIS A 360 23.72 -26.21 -6.19
C HIS A 360 24.11 -26.20 -4.70
N ASN A 361 23.19 -26.33 -3.74
CA ASN A 361 23.55 -26.03 -2.34
C ASN A 361 22.61 -26.64 -1.27
N ARG A 362 22.29 -27.94 -1.34
CA ARG A 362 21.47 -28.64 -0.32
C ARG A 362 21.99 -28.56 1.14
N GLN A 363 23.23 -28.14 1.36
CA GLN A 363 23.85 -28.03 2.69
C GLN A 363 24.06 -26.59 3.17
N ASN A 364 23.66 -25.57 2.39
CA ASN A 364 23.87 -24.17 2.78
C ASN A 364 22.65 -23.64 3.56
N ALA A 365 22.88 -23.14 4.78
CA ALA A 365 21.86 -22.54 5.63
C ALA A 365 21.07 -21.41 4.92
N ALA A 366 21.70 -20.66 4.01
CA ALA A 366 21.02 -19.62 3.22
C ALA A 366 20.00 -20.20 2.22
N GLY A 367 20.27 -21.37 1.64
CA GLY A 367 19.34 -22.06 0.75
C GLY A 367 18.11 -22.57 1.50
N GLN A 368 18.32 -23.16 2.68
CA GLN A 368 17.22 -23.62 3.54
C GLN A 368 16.34 -22.46 4.03
N ARG A 369 16.94 -21.34 4.46
CA ARG A 369 16.18 -20.14 4.85
C ARG A 369 15.28 -19.63 3.73
N ARG A 370 15.83 -19.53 2.52
CA ARG A 370 15.07 -19.11 1.34
C ARG A 370 13.93 -20.06 1.00
N LYS A 371 14.15 -21.37 1.08
CA LYS A 371 13.10 -22.38 0.90
C LYS A 371 11.99 -22.19 1.91
N SER A 372 12.32 -22.13 3.20
CA SER A 372 11.35 -21.90 4.27
C SER A 372 10.58 -20.58 4.10
N HIS A 373 11.24 -19.51 3.65
CA HIS A 373 10.58 -18.25 3.32
C HIS A 373 9.48 -18.42 2.26
N TYR A 374 9.78 -19.06 1.13
CA TYR A 374 8.79 -19.26 0.07
C TYR A 374 7.71 -20.30 0.43
N GLU A 375 8.02 -21.27 1.29
CA GLU A 375 7.02 -22.18 1.88
C GLU A 375 6.01 -21.40 2.74
N VAL A 376 6.48 -20.46 3.56
CA VAL A 376 5.60 -19.57 4.35
C VAL A 376 4.76 -18.67 3.43
N CYS A 377 5.37 -18.04 2.42
CA CYS A 377 4.65 -17.20 1.45
C CYS A 377 3.54 -17.99 0.73
N ASN A 378 3.85 -19.21 0.27
CA ASN A 378 2.88 -20.10 -0.36
C ASN A 378 1.79 -20.54 0.62
N GLY A 379 2.12 -20.75 1.89
CA GLY A 379 1.15 -21.05 2.95
C GLY A 379 0.15 -19.91 3.17
N VAL A 380 0.63 -18.67 3.24
CA VAL A 380 -0.24 -17.48 3.35
C VAL A 380 -1.11 -17.32 2.10
N TRP A 381 -0.53 -17.51 0.91
CA TRP A 381 -1.29 -17.49 -0.35
C TRP A 381 -2.37 -18.58 -0.38
N ASP A 382 -2.07 -19.84 -0.05
CA ASP A 382 -3.10 -20.89 0.03
C ASP A 382 -4.22 -20.57 1.04
N LEU A 383 -3.86 -19.96 2.17
CA LEU A 383 -4.83 -19.52 3.17
C LEU A 383 -5.77 -18.45 2.61
N MET A 384 -5.26 -17.45 1.87
CA MET A 384 -6.10 -16.45 1.22
C MET A 384 -7.10 -17.08 0.25
N ALA A 385 -6.66 -18.04 -0.59
CA ALA A 385 -7.56 -18.78 -1.48
C ALA A 385 -8.69 -19.49 -0.71
N ARG A 386 -8.39 -20.06 0.46
CA ARG A 386 -9.42 -20.65 1.34
C ARG A 386 -10.39 -19.61 1.87
N MET A 387 -9.89 -18.46 2.35
CA MET A 387 -10.73 -17.40 2.91
C MET A 387 -11.63 -16.78 1.86
N LEU A 388 -11.16 -16.69 0.61
CA LEU A 388 -11.92 -16.20 -0.55
C LEU A 388 -12.77 -17.28 -1.23
N ARG A 389 -12.86 -18.48 -0.65
CA ARG A 389 -13.61 -19.63 -1.21
C ARG A 389 -13.17 -20.03 -2.62
N GLN A 390 -11.92 -19.75 -2.99
CA GLN A 390 -11.36 -20.09 -4.29
C GLN A 390 -10.64 -21.43 -4.33
N LYS A 391 -10.47 -22.12 -3.19
CA LYS A 391 -9.71 -23.39 -3.14
C LYS A 391 -10.19 -24.42 -4.16
N ASP A 392 -11.50 -24.66 -4.25
CA ASP A 392 -12.05 -25.66 -5.18
C ASP A 392 -11.91 -25.22 -6.64
N SER A 393 -12.03 -23.92 -6.92
CA SER A 393 -11.80 -23.34 -8.25
C SER A 393 -10.33 -23.48 -8.66
N VAL A 394 -9.40 -23.21 -7.74
CA VAL A 394 -7.95 -23.40 -7.92
C VAL A 394 -7.60 -24.88 -8.15
N GLU A 395 -8.20 -25.80 -7.39
CA GLU A 395 -7.98 -27.24 -7.58
C GLU A 395 -8.56 -27.75 -8.91
N ARG A 396 -9.73 -27.27 -9.33
CA ARG A 396 -10.30 -27.56 -10.64
C ARG A 396 -9.41 -27.05 -11.76
N ALA A 397 -8.97 -25.78 -11.67
CA ALA A 397 -8.06 -25.17 -12.63
C ALA A 397 -6.75 -25.95 -12.76
N ARG A 398 -6.19 -26.41 -11.62
CA ARG A 398 -4.99 -27.25 -11.58
C ARG A 398 -5.19 -28.60 -12.28
N LYS A 399 -6.35 -29.23 -12.13
CA LYS A 399 -6.69 -30.50 -12.79
C LYS A 399 -6.97 -30.35 -14.30
N SER A 400 -7.48 -29.20 -14.72
CA SER A 400 -7.82 -28.93 -16.13
C SER A 400 -6.66 -28.39 -16.98
N GLY A 401 -5.61 -27.87 -16.35
CA GLY A 401 -4.49 -27.25 -17.06
C GLY A 401 -3.53 -28.26 -17.69
N SER A 402 -3.17 -28.06 -18.96
CA SER A 402 -2.02 -28.73 -19.57
C SER A 402 -0.75 -27.97 -19.19
N GLY A 403 -0.15 -28.33 -18.05
CA GLY A 403 1.03 -27.65 -17.51
C GLY A 403 2.18 -27.59 -18.52
N CYS A 404 2.82 -26.43 -18.65
CA CYS A 404 4.08 -26.28 -19.33
C CYS A 404 5.20 -26.82 -18.43
N MET A 405 5.94 -27.80 -18.94
CA MET A 405 7.02 -28.45 -18.19
C MET A 405 8.27 -27.59 -18.03
N PHE A 406 8.39 -26.50 -18.80
CA PHE A 406 9.44 -25.52 -18.52
C PHE A 406 9.11 -24.79 -17.23
N LEU A 407 9.85 -25.08 -16.16
CA LEU A 407 9.58 -24.50 -14.85
C LEU A 407 9.59 -22.97 -14.90
N ARG A 408 10.58 -22.33 -15.53
CA ARG A 408 10.65 -20.86 -15.61
C ARG A 408 9.63 -20.21 -16.56
N CYS A 409 8.57 -20.92 -16.93
CA CYS A 409 7.48 -20.38 -17.71
C CYS A 409 6.72 -19.30 -16.92
N GLN A 410 6.41 -18.19 -17.60
CA GLN A 410 5.57 -17.12 -17.07
C GLN A 410 4.07 -17.48 -17.11
N ASP A 411 3.68 -18.47 -17.91
CA ASP A 411 2.34 -19.08 -17.95
C ASP A 411 2.45 -20.61 -17.85
N PRO A 412 2.80 -21.13 -16.66
CA PRO A 412 3.14 -22.53 -16.44
C PRO A 412 1.95 -23.48 -16.60
N ILE A 413 0.73 -22.95 -16.69
CA ILE A 413 -0.49 -23.76 -16.86
C ILE A 413 -0.98 -23.69 -18.32
N GLY A 414 -0.33 -22.85 -19.14
CA GLY A 414 -0.55 -22.77 -20.57
C GLY A 414 -1.95 -22.28 -20.92
N ILE A 415 -2.49 -21.31 -20.17
CA ILE A 415 -3.90 -20.89 -20.26
C ILE A 415 -4.09 -19.81 -21.33
N ASN A 416 -3.09 -18.98 -21.61
CA ASN A 416 -3.12 -18.04 -22.75
C ASN A 416 -2.72 -18.70 -24.07
N SER A 417 -2.18 -19.91 -24.02
CA SER A 417 -1.92 -20.76 -25.16
C SER A 417 -3.07 -21.75 -25.34
N LYS A 418 -3.52 -21.99 -26.59
CA LYS A 418 -4.27 -23.21 -26.92
C LYS A 418 -3.62 -24.43 -26.22
N PRO A 419 -4.40 -25.46 -25.81
CA PRO A 419 -3.88 -26.62 -25.06
C PRO A 419 -2.54 -27.05 -25.62
N SER A 420 -1.55 -27.22 -24.75
CA SER A 420 -0.11 -27.39 -25.03
C SER A 420 0.17 -28.12 -26.37
N ASN A 421 0.19 -27.38 -27.48
CA ASN A 421 0.39 -27.96 -28.82
C ASN A 421 1.86 -28.21 -29.12
N PHE A 422 2.76 -27.78 -28.23
CA PHE A 422 4.19 -27.96 -28.38
C PHE A 422 4.64 -29.07 -27.45
N ALA A 423 4.78 -30.27 -27.99
CA ALA A 423 5.53 -31.35 -27.33
C ALA A 423 6.95 -31.39 -27.90
N CYS A 424 7.89 -31.93 -27.12
CA CYS A 424 9.20 -32.26 -27.66
C CYS A 424 9.06 -33.14 -28.91
N SER A 425 9.63 -32.72 -30.05
CA SER A 425 9.50 -33.44 -31.32
C SER A 425 10.13 -34.84 -31.28
N LYS A 426 11.04 -35.08 -30.33
CA LYS A 426 11.70 -36.37 -30.12
C LYS A 426 10.91 -37.30 -29.20
N CYS A 427 10.65 -36.89 -27.95
CA CYS A 427 10.00 -37.79 -26.98
C CYS A 427 8.47 -37.71 -26.98
N LYS A 428 7.89 -36.61 -27.47
CA LYS A 428 6.44 -36.29 -27.46
C LYS A 428 5.76 -36.31 -26.08
N ALA A 429 6.50 -36.61 -25.01
CA ALA A 429 5.99 -36.81 -23.66
C ALA A 429 5.90 -35.53 -22.84
N VAL A 430 6.66 -34.50 -23.20
CA VAL A 430 6.82 -33.30 -22.38
C VAL A 430 6.10 -32.12 -23.05
N PRO A 431 4.99 -31.64 -22.46
CA PRO A 431 4.22 -30.52 -22.98
C PRO A 431 4.84 -29.15 -22.63
N TYR A 432 4.75 -28.22 -23.57
CA TYR A 432 5.16 -26.83 -23.43
C TYR A 432 4.07 -25.90 -23.95
N CYS A 433 3.94 -24.73 -23.33
CA CYS A 433 3.02 -23.69 -23.81
C CYS A 433 3.56 -22.93 -25.04
N SER A 434 4.86 -22.98 -25.30
CA SER A 434 5.50 -22.30 -26.43
C SER A 434 6.83 -22.96 -26.84
N ARG A 435 7.27 -22.68 -28.09
CA ARG A 435 8.63 -23.05 -28.54
C ARG A 435 9.72 -22.43 -27.66
N ARG A 436 9.50 -21.22 -27.13
CA ARG A 436 10.45 -20.59 -26.21
C ARG A 436 10.63 -21.42 -24.94
N CYS A 437 9.53 -21.90 -24.35
CA CYS A 437 9.57 -22.77 -23.18
C CYS A 437 10.24 -24.11 -23.49
N GLN A 438 9.93 -24.73 -24.63
CA GLN A 438 10.60 -25.95 -25.08
C GLN A 438 12.11 -25.75 -25.23
N SER A 439 12.54 -24.68 -25.93
CA SER A 439 13.96 -24.38 -26.12
C SER A 439 14.67 -24.03 -24.82
N GLY A 440 13.98 -23.32 -23.91
CA GLY A 440 14.48 -23.01 -22.57
C GLY A 440 14.74 -24.27 -21.75
N ASP A 441 13.75 -25.17 -21.69
CA ASP A 441 13.86 -26.44 -20.97
C ASP A 441 14.92 -27.37 -21.58
N TRP A 442 15.04 -27.36 -22.91
CA TRP A 442 16.05 -28.15 -23.64
C TRP A 442 17.48 -27.83 -23.22
N VAL A 443 17.78 -26.56 -22.95
CA VAL A 443 19.14 -26.08 -22.66
C VAL A 443 19.39 -25.91 -21.16
N ILE A 444 18.44 -25.31 -20.46
CA ILE A 444 18.59 -24.86 -19.07
C ILE A 444 18.05 -25.90 -18.10
N GLY A 445 16.96 -26.57 -18.47
CA GLY A 445 16.24 -27.49 -17.58
C GLY A 445 15.40 -26.81 -16.51
N GLY A 446 14.92 -27.66 -15.61
CA GLY A 446 14.00 -27.35 -14.53
C GLY A 446 14.51 -27.86 -13.17
N GLU A 447 13.68 -28.58 -12.41
CA GLU A 447 14.05 -29.33 -11.19
C GLU A 447 14.89 -30.58 -11.52
N HIS A 448 14.85 -30.99 -12.79
CA HIS A 448 15.65 -32.08 -13.35
C HIS A 448 16.68 -31.54 -14.34
N ASP A 449 17.62 -32.41 -14.72
CA ASP A 449 18.56 -32.14 -15.80
C ASP A 449 17.83 -31.60 -17.03
N PRO A 450 18.48 -30.68 -17.79
CA PRO A 450 17.89 -30.11 -18.98
C PRO A 450 17.30 -31.20 -19.87
N HIS A 451 16.12 -30.94 -20.44
CA HIS A 451 15.35 -31.97 -21.13
C HIS A 451 16.19 -32.74 -22.17
N ARG A 452 17.21 -32.12 -22.78
CA ARG A 452 18.17 -32.81 -23.65
C ARG A 452 18.81 -34.06 -23.04
N ALA A 453 19.02 -34.10 -21.72
CA ALA A 453 19.63 -35.19 -20.98
C ALA A 453 18.65 -36.33 -20.69
N THR A 454 17.37 -36.01 -20.48
CA THR A 454 16.32 -36.98 -20.12
C THR A 454 15.40 -37.33 -21.31
N CYS A 455 15.53 -36.61 -22.43
CA CYS A 455 14.69 -36.77 -23.63
C CYS A 455 14.67 -38.21 -24.15
N GLN A 456 15.81 -38.89 -24.12
CA GLN A 456 15.92 -40.26 -24.63
C GLN A 456 15.17 -41.24 -23.73
N GLN A 457 15.32 -41.13 -22.40
CA GLN A 457 14.58 -41.92 -21.42
C GLN A 457 13.07 -41.71 -21.57
N PHE A 458 12.62 -40.47 -21.72
CA PHE A 458 11.21 -40.17 -22.00
C PHE A 458 10.75 -40.79 -23.32
N SER A 459 11.56 -40.75 -24.38
CA SER A 459 11.18 -41.35 -25.66
C SER A 459 11.03 -42.87 -25.58
N GLU A 460 11.82 -43.53 -24.73
CA GLU A 460 11.75 -44.98 -24.51
C GLU A 460 10.52 -45.37 -23.68
N VAL A 461 10.20 -44.60 -22.63
CA VAL A 461 9.03 -44.84 -21.77
C VAL A 461 7.70 -44.60 -22.50
N PHE A 462 7.66 -43.58 -23.36
CA PHE A 462 6.43 -43.15 -24.05
C PHE A 462 6.37 -43.57 -25.54
N SER A 463 7.25 -44.48 -25.98
CA SER A 463 7.18 -45.05 -27.33
C SER A 463 5.93 -45.92 -27.49
N PRO A 464 5.07 -45.68 -28.50
CA PRO A 464 3.88 -46.50 -28.76
C PRO A 464 4.18 -47.98 -29.07
N THR A 465 5.43 -48.30 -29.42
CA THR A 465 5.87 -49.68 -29.70
C THR A 465 6.35 -50.42 -28.46
N ASN A 466 6.56 -49.73 -27.34
CA ASN A 466 6.91 -50.35 -26.06
C ASN A 466 5.63 -50.68 -25.30
N SER A 467 5.07 -51.86 -25.56
CA SER A 467 4.10 -52.48 -24.65
C SER A 467 4.82 -52.84 -23.35
N LEU A 468 4.88 -51.90 -22.40
CA LEU A 468 5.44 -52.16 -21.07
C LEU A 468 4.57 -53.19 -20.35
N ALA A 469 5.16 -54.35 -20.06
CA ALA A 469 4.46 -55.52 -19.54
C ALA A 469 4.04 -55.40 -18.06
N SER A 470 4.48 -54.36 -17.32
CA SER A 470 3.96 -54.07 -15.98
C SER A 470 4.33 -52.67 -15.47
N PHE A 471 3.51 -52.14 -14.55
CA PHE A 471 3.75 -50.90 -13.80
C PHE A 471 5.10 -50.89 -13.04
N ALA A 472 5.60 -52.06 -12.63
CA ALA A 472 6.90 -52.19 -11.96
C ALA A 472 8.10 -51.89 -12.87
N GLN A 473 7.98 -52.11 -14.19
CA GLN A 473 9.03 -51.73 -15.16
C GLN A 473 9.02 -50.22 -15.44
N LEU A 474 7.85 -49.58 -15.41
CA LEU A 474 7.72 -48.12 -15.53
C LEU A 474 8.42 -47.41 -14.36
N MET A 475 8.23 -47.91 -13.12
CA MET A 475 8.83 -47.31 -11.92
C MET A 475 10.36 -47.48 -11.84
N LYS A 476 10.94 -48.48 -12.50
CA LYS A 476 12.41 -48.66 -12.57
C LYS A 476 13.12 -47.69 -13.51
N LEU A 477 12.38 -47.03 -14.40
CA LEU A 477 12.91 -46.06 -15.36
C LEU A 477 12.77 -44.61 -14.87
N LEU A 478 12.09 -44.39 -13.74
CA LEU A 478 11.78 -43.07 -13.15
C LEU A 478 12.58 -42.78 -11.87
N VAL A 479 13.54 -43.65 -11.51
CA VAL A 479 14.54 -43.47 -10.45
C VAL A 479 15.91 -43.42 -11.11
#